data_AF-A0A8K0FVW3-F1
#
_entry.id   AF-A0A8K0FVW3-F1
#
_cell.length_a   1.000
_cell.length_b   1.000
_cell.length_c   1.000
_cell.angle_alpha   90.00
_cell.angle_beta   90.00
_cell.angle_gamma   90.00
#
_symmetry.space_group_name_H-M   'P 1'
#
loop_
_entity.id
_entity.type
_entity.pdbx_description
1 polymer ?
#
loop_
_entity_poly.entity_id
_entity_poly.type
_entity_poly.pdbx_seq_one_letter_code
_entity_poly.pdbx_strand_id
1 'polypeptide(L)'
;MLTIPPRTSNNLQLLDVSVLSPFQTFYAEAVKLVFLIKNPGKPLTIYNVSECVAYAYRKAMNPLSIQNAFRKYGIFPFDQGIFTETDFLSSEATNRPNPELCNILKQSNLASSSNQQCSTPSISESFYFW
;
A
#
# COMPACT_ATOMS: atom_id res chain seq x y z
N MET A 1 -16.04 1.08 4.66
CA MET A 1 -14.70 1.13 5.26
C MET A 1 -13.79 0.23 4.43
N LEU A 2 -12.68 0.77 3.90
CA LEU A 2 -11.63 -0.01 3.25
C LEU A 2 -10.55 -0.28 4.30
N THR A 3 -10.45 -1.52 4.79
CA THR A 3 -9.49 -1.91 5.82
C THR A 3 -8.23 -2.44 5.13
N ILE A 4 -7.09 -1.77 5.37
CA ILE A 4 -5.79 -2.17 4.83
C ILE A 4 -5.16 -3.18 5.82
N PRO A 5 -4.78 -4.39 5.40
CA PRO A 5 -4.22 -5.39 6.30
C PRO A 5 -2.88 -4.94 6.90
N PRO A 6 -2.55 -5.36 8.13
CA PRO A 6 -1.31 -4.95 8.81
C PRO A 6 -0.08 -5.32 7.97
N ARG A 7 0.88 -4.38 7.85
CA ARG A 7 2.13 -4.50 7.07
C ARG A 7 1.97 -4.54 5.54
N THR A 8 0.91 -3.99 4.99
CA THR A 8 0.83 -3.69 3.53
C THR A 8 0.98 -2.20 3.20
N SER A 9 1.24 -1.36 4.21
CA SER A 9 1.36 0.10 4.10
C SER A 9 2.38 0.57 3.06
N ASN A 10 3.51 -0.13 2.87
CA ASN A 10 4.55 0.28 1.93
C ASN A 10 4.16 0.14 0.45
N ASN A 11 3.16 -0.68 0.14
CA ASN A 11 2.71 -0.90 -1.24
C ASN A 11 1.29 -0.38 -1.49
N LEU A 12 0.46 -0.23 -0.45
CA LEU A 12 -0.96 0.15 -0.57
C LEU A 12 -1.25 1.63 -0.34
N GLN A 13 -0.27 2.45 0.00
CA GLN A 13 -0.46 3.90 -0.11
C GLN A 13 -0.42 4.27 -1.59
N LEU A 14 -1.58 4.14 -2.22
CA LEU A 14 -1.87 4.49 -3.62
C LEU A 14 -1.25 5.85 -3.98
N LEU A 15 -1.30 6.80 -3.05
CA LEU A 15 -0.73 8.14 -3.18
C LEU A 15 0.81 8.13 -3.28
N ASP A 16 1.49 7.32 -2.47
CA ASP A 16 2.96 7.30 -2.44
C ASP A 16 3.54 6.79 -3.76
N VAL A 17 2.93 5.74 -4.33
CA VAL A 17 3.43 5.15 -5.58
C VAL A 17 2.96 5.94 -6.81
N SER A 18 1.73 6.44 -6.82
CA SER A 18 1.18 7.11 -8.02
C SER A 18 1.51 8.59 -8.12
N VAL A 19 1.77 9.26 -7.01
CA VAL A 19 1.98 10.71 -6.98
C VAL A 19 3.32 11.08 -6.38
N LEU A 20 3.67 10.55 -5.21
CA LEU A 20 4.87 11.02 -4.49
C LEU A 20 6.16 10.63 -5.21
N SER A 21 6.27 9.38 -5.67
CA SER A 21 7.41 8.89 -6.46
C SER A 21 7.64 9.69 -7.76
N PRO A 22 6.63 9.89 -8.63
CA PRO A 22 6.81 10.74 -9.81
C PRO A 22 7.03 12.22 -9.44
N PHE A 23 6.43 12.72 -8.37
CA PHE A 23 6.65 14.09 -7.90
C PHE A 23 8.12 14.36 -7.55
N GLN A 24 8.79 13.46 -6.83
CA GLN A 24 10.23 13.60 -6.52
C GLN A 24 11.07 13.68 -7.81
N THR A 25 10.76 12.82 -8.78
CA THR A 25 11.46 12.79 -10.08
C THR A 25 11.26 14.09 -10.85
N PHE A 26 10.02 14.56 -10.95
CA PHE A 26 9.71 15.81 -11.66
C PHE A 26 10.20 17.05 -10.92
N TYR A 27 10.32 17.03 -9.60
CA TYR A 27 10.93 18.11 -8.85
C TYR A 27 12.43 18.23 -9.16
N ALA A 28 13.15 17.10 -9.22
CA ALA A 28 14.56 17.10 -9.63
C ALA A 28 14.74 17.63 -11.07
N GLU A 29 13.81 17.32 -11.97
CA GLU A 29 13.78 17.87 -13.33
C GLU A 29 13.45 19.38 -13.33
N ALA A 30 12.48 19.81 -12.53
CA ALA A 30 12.07 21.21 -12.39
C ALA A 30 13.23 22.09 -11.93
N VAL A 31 13.99 21.63 -10.93
CA VAL A 31 15.16 22.37 -10.44
C VAL A 31 16.19 22.58 -11.55
N LYS A 32 16.41 21.57 -12.40
CA LYS A 32 17.34 21.69 -13.54
C LYS A 32 16.81 22.65 -14.59
N LEU A 33 15.57 22.48 -15.04
CA LEU A 33 15.03 23.23 -16.19
C LEU A 33 14.59 24.65 -15.82
N VAL A 34 13.87 24.80 -14.71
CA VAL A 34 13.24 26.07 -14.32
C VAL A 34 14.23 26.98 -13.61
N PHE A 35 15.08 26.43 -12.75
CA PHE A 35 15.97 27.24 -11.93
C PHE A 35 17.40 27.29 -12.47
N LEU A 36 18.05 26.14 -12.70
CA LEU A 36 19.48 26.09 -13.02
C LEU A 36 19.81 26.71 -14.38
N ILE A 37 18.93 26.57 -15.38
CA ILE A 37 19.09 27.22 -16.70
C ILE A 37 18.87 28.74 -16.60
N LYS A 38 17.87 29.21 -15.85
CA LYS A 38 17.57 30.65 -15.72
C LYS A 38 18.60 31.38 -14.86
N ASN A 39 19.22 30.69 -13.89
CA ASN A 39 20.09 31.28 -12.88
C ASN A 39 21.40 30.48 -12.75
N PRO A 40 22.30 30.57 -13.74
CA PRO A 40 23.58 29.87 -13.68
C PRO A 40 24.42 30.35 -12.48
N GLY A 41 25.00 29.41 -11.75
CA GLY A 41 25.90 29.68 -10.62
C GLY A 41 25.23 30.17 -9.33
N LYS A 42 23.90 30.26 -9.28
CA LYS A 42 23.17 30.62 -8.05
C LYS A 42 22.60 29.38 -7.37
N PRO A 43 22.69 29.25 -6.03
CA PRO A 43 22.08 28.16 -5.30
C PRO A 43 20.55 28.29 -5.25
N LEU A 44 19.85 27.16 -5.20
CA LEU A 44 18.40 27.13 -5.01
C LEU A 44 18.07 27.60 -3.59
N THR A 45 17.21 28.61 -3.47
CA THR A 45 16.74 29.13 -2.18
C THR A 45 15.29 28.72 -1.94
N ILE A 46 14.84 28.76 -0.67
CA ILE A 46 13.47 28.41 -0.28
C ILE A 46 12.39 29.22 -1.03
N TYR A 47 12.70 30.44 -1.46
CA TYR A 47 11.77 31.28 -2.22
C TYR A 47 11.53 30.74 -3.64
N ASN A 48 12.55 30.14 -4.23
CA ASN A 48 12.52 29.56 -5.59
C ASN A 48 11.89 28.17 -5.61
N VAL A 49 11.78 27.51 -4.44
CA VAL A 49 11.15 26.18 -4.32
C VAL A 49 9.71 26.22 -4.81
N SER A 50 8.98 27.31 -4.55
CA SER A 50 7.58 27.45 -4.97
C SER A 50 7.39 27.31 -6.49
N GLU A 51 8.28 27.87 -7.31
CA GLU A 51 8.23 27.78 -8.76
C GLU A 51 8.48 26.33 -9.23
N CYS A 52 9.50 25.67 -8.66
CA CYS A 52 9.83 24.27 -8.97
C CYS A 52 8.72 23.31 -8.53
N VAL A 53 8.12 23.52 -7.36
CA VAL A 53 7.00 22.73 -6.85
C VAL A 53 5.78 22.90 -7.75
N ALA A 54 5.45 24.13 -8.18
CA ALA A 54 4.30 24.39 -9.05
C ALA A 54 4.43 23.70 -10.42
N TYR A 55 5.66 23.59 -10.94
CA TYR A 55 5.94 22.82 -12.16
C TYR A 55 5.80 21.31 -11.92
N ALA A 56 6.48 20.79 -10.89
CA ALA A 56 6.48 19.36 -10.58
C ALA A 56 5.07 18.85 -10.23
N TYR A 57 4.30 19.63 -9.48
CA TYR A 57 2.93 19.30 -9.08
C TYR A 57 2.01 19.11 -10.29
N ARG A 58 2.04 20.03 -11.26
CA ARG A 58 1.22 19.93 -12.47
C ARG A 58 1.54 18.69 -13.31
N LYS A 59 2.80 18.26 -13.28
CA LYS A 59 3.27 17.07 -14.03
C LYS A 59 2.98 15.77 -13.29
N ALA A 60 3.12 15.76 -11.96
CA ALA A 60 2.90 14.59 -11.10
C ALA A 60 1.42 14.27 -10.91
N MET A 61 0.57 15.29 -10.71
CA MET A 61 -0.87 15.14 -10.43
C MET A 61 -1.67 14.92 -11.71
N ASN A 62 -1.29 13.94 -12.50
CA ASN A 62 -2.01 13.57 -13.71
C ASN A 62 -3.19 12.64 -13.35
N PRO A 63 -4.45 13.01 -13.65
CA PRO A 63 -5.62 12.17 -13.37
C PRO A 63 -5.51 10.76 -13.96
N LEU A 64 -4.88 10.62 -15.13
CA LEU A 64 -4.70 9.33 -15.77
C LEU A 64 -3.76 8.42 -14.97
N SER A 65 -2.69 8.97 -14.42
CA SER A 65 -1.74 8.21 -13.58
C SER A 65 -2.42 7.72 -12.30
N ILE A 66 -3.21 8.59 -11.69
CA ILE A 66 -4.01 8.28 -10.50
C ILE A 66 -5.03 7.17 -10.82
N GLN A 67 -5.79 7.29 -11.90
CA GLN A 67 -6.76 6.25 -12.33
C GLN A 67 -6.08 4.90 -12.62
N ASN A 68 -4.93 4.92 -13.30
CA ASN A 68 -4.17 3.71 -13.56
C ASN A 68 -3.66 3.06 -12.27
N ALA A 69 -3.30 3.86 -11.27
CA ALA A 69 -2.95 3.34 -9.96
C ALA A 69 -4.17 2.71 -9.28
N PHE A 70 -5.34 3.35 -9.29
CA PHE A 70 -6.58 2.75 -8.76
C PHE A 70 -6.89 1.39 -9.39
N ARG A 71 -6.66 1.25 -10.70
CA ARG A 71 -6.79 -0.01 -11.42
C ARG A 71 -5.72 -1.02 -11.02
N LYS A 72 -4.45 -0.59 -10.91
CA LYS A 72 -3.31 -1.44 -10.53
C LYS A 72 -3.51 -2.08 -9.15
N TYR A 73 -4.11 -1.36 -8.22
CA TYR A 73 -4.37 -1.85 -6.85
C TYR A 73 -5.75 -2.46 -6.67
N GLY A 74 -6.53 -2.61 -7.75
CA GLY A 74 -7.83 -3.30 -7.71
C GLY A 74 -8.85 -2.57 -6.84
N ILE A 75 -8.65 -1.27 -6.62
CA ILE A 75 -9.58 -0.43 -5.87
C ILE A 75 -10.73 -0.02 -6.80
N PHE A 76 -10.40 0.35 -8.05
CA PHE A 76 -11.40 0.67 -9.06
C PHE A 76 -10.94 0.34 -10.50
N PRO A 77 -11.65 -0.52 -11.24
CA PRO A 77 -12.74 -1.40 -10.77
C PRO A 77 -12.26 -2.30 -9.62
N PHE A 78 -13.18 -2.65 -8.72
CA PHE A 78 -12.82 -3.46 -7.55
C PHE A 78 -12.48 -4.89 -7.99
N ASP A 79 -11.27 -5.34 -7.68
CA ASP A 79 -10.77 -6.67 -8.01
C ASP A 79 -9.97 -7.24 -6.83
N GLN A 80 -10.49 -8.32 -6.25
CA GLN A 80 -9.89 -9.01 -5.10
C GLN A 80 -8.75 -9.95 -5.52
N GLY A 81 -8.64 -10.30 -6.82
CA GLY A 81 -7.62 -11.20 -7.34
C GLY A 81 -6.25 -10.55 -7.56
N ILE A 82 -6.10 -9.26 -7.28
CA ILE A 82 -4.86 -8.51 -7.53
C ILE A 82 -3.76 -8.85 -6.52
N PHE A 83 -4.11 -9.17 -5.27
CA PHE A 83 -3.16 -9.55 -4.24
C PHE A 83 -3.22 -11.05 -3.99
N THR A 84 -2.09 -11.74 -4.15
CA THR A 84 -1.97 -13.18 -3.87
C THR A 84 -1.45 -13.38 -2.44
N GLU A 85 -1.66 -14.56 -1.83
CA GLU A 85 -1.11 -14.87 -0.50
C GLU A 85 0.40 -14.63 -0.40
N THR A 86 1.14 -14.77 -1.51
CA THR A 86 2.56 -14.44 -1.61
C THR A 86 2.89 -12.99 -1.26
N ASP A 87 2.00 -12.05 -1.61
CA ASP A 87 2.16 -10.62 -1.32
C ASP A 87 1.94 -10.32 0.17
N PHE A 88 1.27 -11.24 0.88
CA PHE A 88 1.01 -11.17 2.32
C PHE A 88 2.00 -11.97 3.17
N LEU A 89 2.90 -12.78 2.58
CA LEU A 89 3.92 -13.57 3.30
C LEU A 89 4.78 -12.72 4.25
N SER A 90 5.06 -11.48 3.87
CA SER A 90 5.83 -10.54 4.73
C SER A 90 5.11 -10.23 6.06
N SER A 91 3.78 -10.40 6.11
CA SER A 91 2.96 -10.18 7.31
C SER A 91 2.80 -11.43 8.18
N GLU A 92 3.01 -12.64 7.64
CA GLU A 92 2.85 -13.91 8.37
C GLU A 92 3.77 -14.00 9.60
N ALA A 93 5.00 -13.50 9.50
CA ALA A 93 5.98 -13.54 10.60
C ALA A 93 5.55 -12.78 11.87
N THR A 94 4.44 -12.05 11.84
CA THR A 94 3.89 -11.34 13.01
C THR A 94 2.45 -11.68 13.28
N ASN A 95 1.88 -12.63 12.53
CA ASN A 95 0.58 -13.18 12.83
C ASN A 95 0.67 -13.94 14.15
N ARG A 96 0.09 -13.39 15.22
CA ARG A 96 0.03 -14.05 16.52
C ARG A 96 -1.27 -14.84 16.56
N PRO A 97 -1.23 -16.15 16.83
CA PRO A 97 -2.45 -16.93 16.91
C PRO A 97 -3.33 -16.38 18.04
N ASN A 98 -4.63 -16.28 17.78
CA ASN A 98 -5.60 -15.88 18.79
C ASN A 98 -5.49 -16.88 19.97
N PRO A 99 -5.24 -16.42 21.21
CA PRO A 99 -5.06 -17.31 22.36
C PRO A 99 -6.27 -18.23 22.61
N GLU A 100 -7.48 -17.82 22.27
CA GLU A 100 -8.68 -18.66 22.42
C GLU A 100 -8.74 -19.78 21.37
N LEU A 101 -8.30 -19.51 20.13
CA LEU A 101 -8.23 -20.50 19.05
C LEU A 101 -7.15 -21.55 19.32
N CYS A 102 -6.05 -21.15 19.96
CA CYS A 102 -4.98 -22.07 20.40
C CYS A 102 -5.48 -23.08 21.44
N ASN A 103 -6.41 -22.70 22.31
CA ASN A 103 -6.95 -23.62 23.33
C ASN A 103 -7.88 -24.66 22.71
N ILE A 104 -8.72 -24.24 21.75
CA ILE A 104 -9.61 -25.12 20.98
C ILE A 104 -8.80 -26.14 20.17
N LEU A 105 -7.73 -25.69 19.48
CA LEU A 105 -6.86 -26.57 18.70
C LEU A 105 -6.03 -27.54 19.57
N LYS A 106 -5.67 -27.15 20.80
CA LYS A 106 -5.00 -28.07 21.74
C LYS A 106 -5.95 -29.15 22.26
N GLN A 107 -7.23 -28.83 22.45
CA GLN A 107 -8.25 -29.81 22.87
C GLN A 107 -8.64 -30.77 21.74
N SER A 108 -8.68 -30.32 20.48
CA SER A 108 -8.97 -31.20 19.34
C SER A 108 -7.81 -32.16 19.01
N ASN A 109 -6.56 -31.75 19.19
CA ASN A 109 -5.39 -32.59 18.89
C ASN A 109 -5.12 -33.73 19.92
N LEU A 110 -5.80 -33.73 21.08
CA LEU A 110 -5.80 -34.86 22.01
C LEU A 110 -6.89 -35.90 21.71
N ALA A 111 -7.81 -35.61 20.77
CA ALA A 111 -9.02 -36.40 20.57
C ALA A 111 -9.14 -37.14 19.21
N SER A 112 -8.20 -37.00 18.28
CA SER A 112 -8.33 -37.66 16.96
C SER A 112 -7.01 -38.12 16.34
N SER A 113 -6.48 -39.23 16.86
CA SER A 113 -5.79 -40.20 16.01
C SER A 113 -6.84 -41.03 15.26
N SER A 114 -7.33 -40.54 14.12
CA SER A 114 -7.75 -41.34 12.95
C SER A 114 -8.56 -40.50 11.95
N ASN A 115 -8.08 -40.54 10.71
CA ASN A 115 -8.82 -40.52 9.44
C ASN A 115 -9.68 -39.31 9.00
N GLN A 116 -9.40 -38.93 7.74
CA GLN A 116 -10.28 -38.39 6.68
C GLN A 116 -10.58 -36.88 6.58
N GLN A 117 -10.05 -36.34 5.47
CA GLN A 117 -10.64 -35.43 4.46
C GLN A 117 -11.47 -34.18 4.83
N CYS A 118 -11.03 -33.08 4.19
CA CYS A 118 -11.80 -32.10 3.40
C CYS A 118 -13.10 -31.53 4.01
N SER A 119 -13.07 -30.25 4.40
CA SER A 119 -13.95 -29.17 3.88
C SER A 119 -13.88 -27.93 4.79
N THR A 120 -14.06 -26.76 4.18
CA THR A 120 -14.11 -25.43 4.78
C THR A 120 -15.28 -25.28 5.78
N PRO A 121 -15.19 -24.33 6.72
CA PRO A 121 -16.40 -23.62 7.11
C PRO A 121 -16.26 -22.09 7.07
N SER A 122 -17.39 -21.50 6.67
CA SER A 122 -17.80 -20.11 6.80
C SER A 122 -18.08 -19.73 8.27
N ILE A 123 -18.59 -18.50 8.48
CA ILE A 123 -19.16 -17.90 9.71
C ILE A 123 -18.14 -16.95 10.36
N SER A 124 -18.22 -15.64 10.09
CA SER A 124 -19.19 -14.64 10.55
C SER A 124 -19.04 -14.26 12.03
N GLU A 125 -19.13 -12.95 12.23
CA GLU A 125 -19.37 -12.20 13.47
C GLU A 125 -18.19 -11.68 14.31
N SER A 126 -18.20 -10.34 14.31
CA SER A 126 -18.14 -9.47 15.49
C SER A 126 -16.76 -8.97 15.93
N PHE A 127 -16.35 -7.95 15.17
CA PHE A 127 -15.51 -6.84 15.60
C PHE A 127 -15.94 -6.28 16.96
N TYR A 128 -15.01 -6.27 17.92
CA TYR A 128 -14.73 -5.10 18.75
C TYR A 128 -13.27 -5.17 19.17
N PHE A 129 -12.45 -4.21 18.75
CA PHE A 129 -11.33 -3.74 19.56
C PHE A 129 -10.99 -2.29 19.19
N TRP A 130 -10.66 -1.55 20.24
CA TRP A 130 -10.07 -0.21 20.25
C TRP A 130 -8.77 -0.16 19.44
#